data_AF-A0A428K3T9-F1
#
_entry.id   AF-A0A428K3T9-F1
#
_cell.length_a   1.000
_cell.length_b   1.000
_cell.length_c   1.000
_cell.angle_alpha   90.00
_cell.angle_beta   90.00
_cell.angle_gamma   90.00
#
_symmetry.space_group_name_H-M   'P 1'
#
loop_
_entity.id
_entity.type
_entity.pdbx_description
1 polymer ?
#
loop_
_entity_poly.entity_id
_entity_poly.type
_entity_poly.pdbx_seq_one_letter_code
_entity_poly.pdbx_strand_id
1 'polypeptide(L)'
;MATITGETARAYNDLVEINKTAAKGYQEAAEGVSSPDLKSKLSELSQQRAKFAAELNQHASQYGISPENESTIEGVVADAAAAVHRGWINLKSVVTGQDDSAILGECETGDATALSSYETALKSTELPVDARSVIQKQHGEILSAKNWITQQKGTR
;
A
#
# COMPACT_ATOMS: atom_id res chain seq x y z
N MET A 1 -5.22 -25.72 -16.20
CA MET A 1 -5.49 -24.79 -15.10
C MET A 1 -4.15 -24.52 -14.43
N ALA A 2 -3.71 -23.26 -14.33
CA ALA A 2 -2.48 -22.95 -13.63
C ALA A 2 -2.63 -23.40 -12.17
N THR A 3 -1.76 -24.30 -11.72
CA THR A 3 -1.68 -24.67 -10.31
C THR A 3 -1.30 -23.41 -9.53
N ILE A 4 -2.21 -22.94 -8.68
CA ILE A 4 -1.92 -21.83 -7.78
C ILE A 4 -0.81 -22.29 -6.83
N THR A 5 0.28 -21.54 -6.82
CA THR A 5 1.41 -21.79 -5.93
C THR A 5 1.26 -20.95 -4.66
N GLY A 6 1.79 -21.47 -3.54
CA GLY A 6 1.76 -20.73 -2.27
C GLY A 6 2.47 -19.37 -2.37
N GLU A 7 3.42 -19.20 -3.29
CA GLU A 7 4.08 -17.91 -3.52
C GLU A 7 3.14 -16.87 -4.14
N THR A 8 2.34 -17.26 -5.14
CA THR A 8 1.34 -16.37 -5.74
C THR A 8 0.27 -15.96 -4.72
N ALA A 9 -0.20 -16.91 -3.91
CA ALA A 9 -1.17 -16.63 -2.86
C ALA A 9 -0.64 -15.67 -1.80
N ARG A 10 0.62 -15.83 -1.39
CA ARG A 10 1.31 -14.88 -0.49
C ARG A 10 1.42 -13.48 -1.11
N ALA A 11 1.86 -13.39 -2.37
CA ALA A 11 1.98 -12.10 -3.05
C ALA A 11 0.64 -11.33 -3.07
N TYR A 12 -0.49 -12.00 -3.32
CA TYR A 12 -1.80 -11.34 -3.24
C TYR A 12 -2.17 -10.90 -1.84
N ASN A 13 -2.01 -11.78 -0.84
CA ASN A 13 -2.28 -11.45 0.56
C ASN A 13 -1.51 -10.22 1.02
N ASP A 14 -0.20 -10.20 0.78
CA ASP A 14 0.70 -9.13 1.21
C ASP A 14 0.30 -7.79 0.58
N LEU A 15 0.04 -7.78 -0.73
CA LEU A 15 -0.34 -6.56 -1.44
C LEU A 15 -1.73 -6.07 -1.02
N VAL A 16 -2.67 -6.96 -0.74
CA VAL A 16 -3.99 -6.60 -0.21
C VAL A 16 -3.86 -5.93 1.15
N GLU A 17 -3.08 -6.53 2.06
CA GLU A 17 -2.89 -6.00 3.42
C GLU A 17 -2.18 -4.65 3.41
N ILE A 18 -1.13 -4.51 2.60
CA ILE A 18 -0.42 -3.23 2.41
C ILE A 18 -1.34 -2.15 1.89
N ASN A 19 -2.17 -2.44 0.89
CA ASN A 19 -3.11 -1.46 0.35
C ASN A 19 -4.21 -1.10 1.35
N LYS A 20 -4.74 -2.06 2.12
CA LYS A 20 -5.71 -1.78 3.20
C LYS A 20 -5.10 -0.88 4.27
N THR A 21 -3.85 -1.15 4.64
CA THR A 21 -3.14 -0.37 5.66
C THR A 21 -2.80 1.02 5.13
N ALA A 22 -2.33 1.14 3.90
CA ALA A 22 -2.09 2.43 3.24
C ALA A 22 -3.37 3.25 3.05
N ALA A 23 -4.52 2.62 2.75
CA ALA A 23 -5.80 3.31 2.64
C ALA A 23 -6.19 4.00 3.96
N LYS A 24 -6.05 3.28 5.08
CA LYS A 24 -6.22 3.86 6.42
C LYS A 24 -5.18 4.95 6.62
N GLY A 25 -3.90 4.65 6.35
CA GLY A 25 -2.75 5.56 6.29
C GLY A 25 -3.07 6.95 5.76
N TYR A 26 -3.49 6.98 4.51
CA TYR A 26 -3.84 8.20 3.81
C TYR A 26 -5.07 8.92 4.38
N GLN A 27 -6.00 8.19 4.99
CA GLN A 27 -7.18 8.78 5.62
C GLN A 27 -6.79 9.59 6.87
N GLU A 28 -6.04 9.05 7.83
CA GLU A 28 -5.65 9.87 9.00
C GLU A 28 -4.65 10.95 8.60
N ALA A 29 -3.79 10.72 7.58
CA ALA A 29 -2.95 11.77 7.03
C ALA A 29 -3.79 12.95 6.49
N ALA A 30 -4.87 12.65 5.75
CA ALA A 30 -5.80 13.66 5.27
C ALA A 30 -6.49 14.41 6.42
N GLU A 31 -6.78 13.75 7.54
CA GLU A 31 -7.35 14.37 8.73
C GLU A 31 -6.35 15.24 9.49
N GLY A 32 -5.07 14.90 9.46
CA GLY A 32 -4.00 15.58 10.17
C GLY A 32 -3.40 16.81 9.47
N VAL A 33 -3.48 16.87 8.13
CA VAL A 33 -2.96 18.03 7.38
C VAL A 33 -3.88 19.25 7.50
N SER A 34 -3.27 20.43 7.48
CA SER A 34 -3.96 21.72 7.57
C SER A 34 -4.37 22.26 6.19
N SER A 35 -3.61 21.94 5.14
CA SER A 35 -3.90 22.41 3.78
C SER A 35 -5.10 21.70 3.15
N PRO A 36 -6.11 22.44 2.64
CA PRO A 36 -7.26 21.85 1.95
C PRO A 36 -6.89 21.01 0.73
N ASP A 37 -5.92 21.46 -0.08
CA ASP A 37 -5.43 20.73 -1.25
C ASP A 37 -4.78 19.40 -0.86
N LEU A 38 -3.97 19.39 0.21
CA LEU A 38 -3.38 18.16 0.74
C LEU A 38 -4.46 17.23 1.28
N LYS A 39 -5.43 17.73 2.06
CA LYS A 39 -6.53 16.92 2.57
C LYS A 39 -7.30 16.25 1.43
N SER A 40 -7.61 17.00 0.38
CA SER A 40 -8.30 16.47 -0.81
C SER A 40 -7.48 15.39 -1.49
N LYS A 41 -6.20 15.64 -1.76
CA LYS A 41 -5.35 14.69 -2.47
C LYS A 41 -5.05 13.42 -1.66
N LEU A 42 -4.78 13.55 -0.36
CA LEU A 42 -4.57 12.40 0.51
C LEU A 42 -5.85 11.55 0.64
N SER A 43 -7.03 12.17 0.66
CA SER A 43 -8.31 11.44 0.61
C SER A 43 -8.49 10.67 -0.70
N GLU A 44 -8.09 11.25 -1.84
CA GLU A 44 -8.09 10.55 -3.13
C GLU A 44 -7.14 9.35 -3.12
N LEU A 45 -5.93 9.51 -2.57
CA LEU A 45 -4.96 8.42 -2.44
C LEU A 45 -5.48 7.30 -1.51
N SER A 46 -6.17 7.65 -0.42
CA SER A 46 -6.83 6.66 0.45
C SER A 46 -7.82 5.80 -0.34
N GLN A 47 -8.69 6.42 -1.13
CA GLN A 47 -9.66 5.73 -1.98
C GLN A 47 -8.98 4.87 -3.06
N GLN A 48 -7.90 5.37 -3.66
CA GLN A 48 -7.11 4.62 -4.64
C GLN A 48 -6.55 3.33 -4.02
N ARG A 49 -5.97 3.40 -2.81
CA ARG A 49 -5.44 2.20 -2.13
C ARG A 49 -6.54 1.22 -1.73
N ALA A 50 -7.69 1.71 -1.30
CA ALA A 50 -8.85 0.84 -1.05
C ALA A 50 -9.29 0.10 -2.33
N LYS A 51 -9.29 0.79 -3.47
CA LYS A 51 -9.59 0.19 -4.78
C LYS A 51 -8.56 -0.86 -5.19
N PHE A 52 -7.27 -0.62 -4.95
CA PHE A 52 -6.22 -1.61 -5.25
C PHE A 52 -6.38 -2.89 -4.43
N ALA A 53 -6.67 -2.76 -3.13
CA ALA A 53 -6.97 -3.92 -2.29
C ALA A 53 -8.17 -4.72 -2.81
N ALA A 54 -9.23 -4.04 -3.25
CA ALA A 54 -10.42 -4.69 -3.81
C ALA A 54 -10.12 -5.39 -5.14
N GLU A 55 -9.38 -4.74 -6.04
CA GLU A 55 -8.98 -5.31 -7.34
C GLU A 55 -8.11 -6.56 -7.15
N LEU A 56 -7.12 -6.50 -6.25
CA LEU A 56 -6.27 -7.65 -5.92
C LEU A 56 -7.08 -8.80 -5.28
N ASN A 57 -8.00 -8.50 -4.37
CA ASN A 57 -8.90 -9.50 -3.78
C ASN A 57 -9.77 -10.20 -4.82
N GLN A 58 -10.36 -9.41 -5.73
CA GLN A 58 -11.18 -9.94 -6.80
C GLN A 58 -10.35 -10.84 -7.72
N HIS A 59 -9.13 -10.42 -8.04
CA HIS A 59 -8.23 -11.19 -8.88
C HIS A 59 -7.78 -12.49 -8.20
N ALA A 60 -7.37 -12.43 -6.93
CA ALA A 60 -7.05 -13.59 -6.10
C ALA A 60 -8.21 -14.61 -6.08
N SER A 61 -9.45 -14.14 -5.96
CA SER A 61 -10.64 -15.01 -5.96
C SER A 61 -10.84 -15.77 -7.28
N GLN A 62 -10.45 -15.20 -8.42
CA GLN A 62 -10.47 -15.90 -9.73
C GLN A 62 -9.51 -17.09 -9.77
N TYR A 63 -8.48 -17.04 -8.94
CA TYR A 63 -7.50 -18.09 -8.71
C TYR A 63 -7.87 -18.99 -7.53
N GLY A 64 -9.10 -18.90 -7.00
CA GLY A 64 -9.49 -19.65 -5.80
C GLY A 64 -8.66 -19.34 -4.55
N ILE A 65 -7.88 -18.24 -4.56
CA ILE A 65 -7.16 -17.72 -3.40
C ILE A 65 -8.17 -16.90 -2.60
N SER A 66 -8.35 -17.24 -1.32
CA SER A 66 -9.08 -16.40 -0.38
C SER A 66 -8.07 -15.66 0.49
N PRO A 67 -7.76 -14.38 0.19
CA PRO A 67 -6.78 -13.58 0.93
C PRO A 67 -7.23 -13.18 2.37
N GLU A 68 -8.06 -14.01 2.97
CA GLU A 68 -8.68 -13.88 4.27
C GLU A 68 -8.65 -15.21 5.07
N ASN A 69 -8.32 -16.34 4.42
CA ASN A 69 -8.37 -17.68 5.03
C ASN A 69 -7.03 -18.41 5.11
N GLU A 70 -5.95 -17.86 4.55
CA GLU A 70 -4.62 -18.45 4.69
C GLU A 70 -3.92 -17.85 5.90
N SER A 71 -4.11 -18.54 7.04
CA SER A 71 -3.34 -18.33 8.27
C SER A 71 -1.87 -18.07 7.94
N THR A 72 -1.42 -16.87 8.29
CA THR A 72 -0.03 -16.45 8.54
C THR A 72 1.01 -17.41 7.98
N ILE A 73 1.39 -17.23 6.71
CA ILE A 73 2.69 -17.76 6.31
C ILE A 73 3.73 -16.80 6.87
N GLU A 74 4.19 -17.17 8.06
CA GLU A 74 5.27 -16.57 8.83
C GLU A 74 6.45 -16.25 7.92
N GLY A 75 6.82 -14.98 7.80
CA GLY A 75 8.15 -14.63 7.29
C GLY A 75 8.30 -13.25 6.67
N VAL A 76 7.31 -12.76 5.90
CA VAL A 76 7.50 -11.51 5.11
C VAL A 76 6.39 -10.47 5.37
N VAL A 77 5.15 -10.94 5.60
CA VAL A 77 3.99 -10.09 5.92
C VAL A 77 4.16 -9.37 7.26
N ALA A 78 4.74 -10.05 8.25
CA ALA A 78 4.96 -9.50 9.57
C ALA A 78 5.84 -8.25 9.51
N ASP A 79 6.89 -8.23 8.68
CA ASP A 79 7.84 -7.13 8.68
C ASP A 79 7.36 -5.92 7.87
N ALA A 80 6.73 -6.13 6.70
CA ALA A 80 6.20 -5.03 5.90
C ALA A 80 4.93 -4.42 6.52
N ALA A 81 3.98 -5.24 6.96
CA ALA A 81 2.80 -4.75 7.66
C ALA A 81 3.18 -4.14 9.02
N ALA A 82 4.17 -4.68 9.75
CA ALA A 82 4.65 -4.04 10.97
C ALA A 82 5.42 -2.73 10.70
N ALA A 83 6.16 -2.62 9.59
CA ALA A 83 6.81 -1.36 9.20
C ALA A 83 5.75 -0.28 8.91
N VAL A 84 4.71 -0.61 8.15
CA VAL A 84 3.58 0.30 7.90
C VAL A 84 2.84 0.62 9.21
N HIS A 85 2.60 -0.38 10.08
CA HIS A 85 1.95 -0.16 11.37
C HIS A 85 2.79 0.71 12.31
N ARG A 86 4.13 0.61 12.28
CA ARG A 86 5.02 1.50 13.05
C ARG A 86 5.01 2.91 12.49
N GLY A 87 5.05 3.05 11.16
CA GLY A 87 4.88 4.34 10.50
C GLY A 87 3.57 5.02 10.89
N TRP A 88 2.50 4.23 11.00
CA TRP A 88 1.20 4.72 11.46
C TRP A 88 1.16 5.22 12.91
N ILE A 89 1.81 4.48 13.82
CA ILE A 89 1.95 4.92 15.21
C ILE A 89 2.71 6.25 15.28
N ASN A 90 3.74 6.42 14.45
CA ASN A 90 4.47 7.68 14.34
C ASN A 90 3.60 8.79 13.75
N LEU A 91 2.74 8.51 12.77
CA LEU A 91 1.82 9.51 12.25
C LEU A 91 0.89 10.04 13.35
N LYS A 92 0.33 9.16 14.18
CA LYS A 92 -0.55 9.56 15.29
C LYS A 92 0.13 10.48 16.29
N SER A 93 1.43 10.29 16.54
CA SER A 93 2.17 11.20 17.42
C SER A 93 2.42 12.56 16.75
N VAL A 94 2.70 12.58 15.44
CA VAL A 94 2.92 13.80 14.65
C VAL A 94 1.64 14.62 14.46
N VAL A 95 0.47 13.97 14.32
CA VAL A 95 -0.84 14.65 14.19
C VAL A 95 -1.15 15.57 15.38
N THR A 96 -0.55 15.33 16.55
CA THR A 96 -0.71 16.22 17.70
C THR A 96 0.07 17.55 17.60
N GLY A 97 0.91 17.74 16.57
CA GLY A 97 1.81 18.88 16.39
C GLY A 97 1.66 19.70 15.09
N GLN A 98 0.68 19.42 14.22
CA GLN A 98 0.39 20.13 12.96
C GLN A 98 1.62 20.47 12.07
N ASP A 99 2.39 19.46 11.65
CA ASP A 99 3.42 19.63 10.62
C ASP A 99 3.04 18.84 9.35
N ASP A 100 2.51 19.54 8.34
CA ASP A 100 2.13 18.97 7.05
C ASP A 100 3.32 18.25 6.38
N SER A 101 4.55 18.78 6.50
CA SER A 101 5.76 18.19 5.91
C SER A 101 6.17 16.91 6.62
N ALA A 102 6.00 16.83 7.94
CA ALA A 102 6.21 15.60 8.71
C ALA A 102 5.18 14.51 8.33
N ILE A 103 3.89 14.88 8.19
CA ILE A 103 2.83 13.97 7.73
C ILE A 103 3.12 13.44 6.33
N LEU A 104 3.54 14.31 5.41
CA LEU A 104 3.94 13.91 4.05
C LEU A 104 5.18 13.01 4.06
N GLY A 105 6.13 13.23 4.98
CA GLY A 105 7.30 12.37 5.15
C GLY A 105 6.96 10.93 5.56
N GLU A 106 5.95 10.77 6.42
CA GLU A 106 5.44 9.45 6.80
C GLU A 106 4.71 8.77 5.63
N CYS A 107 3.90 9.51 4.87
CA CYS A 107 3.24 8.99 3.67
C CYS A 107 4.27 8.53 2.62
N GLU A 108 5.33 9.30 2.40
CA GLU A 108 6.43 8.93 1.49
C GLU A 108 7.14 7.64 1.93
N THR A 109 7.36 7.48 3.24
CA THR A 109 7.99 6.28 3.81
C THR A 109 7.09 5.06 3.63
N GLY A 110 5.79 5.19 3.93
CA GLY A 110 4.80 4.14 3.71
C GLY A 110 4.72 3.72 2.23
N ASP A 111 4.77 4.67 1.30
CA ASP A 111 4.79 4.37 -0.13
C ASP A 111 6.10 3.72 -0.59
N ALA A 112 7.25 4.09 -0.02
CA ALA A 112 8.51 3.40 -0.29
C ALA A 112 8.45 1.93 0.16
N THR A 113 7.88 1.66 1.34
CA THR A 113 7.64 0.30 1.81
C THR A 113 6.68 -0.46 0.89
N ALA A 114 5.57 0.17 0.47
CA ALA A 114 4.63 -0.44 -0.46
C ALA A 114 5.33 -0.82 -1.77
N LEU A 115 6.07 0.10 -2.40
CA LEU A 115 6.80 -0.17 -3.64
C LEU A 115 7.74 -1.37 -3.51
N SER A 116 8.49 -1.47 -2.41
CA SER A 116 9.38 -2.60 -2.17
C SER A 116 8.64 -3.95 -2.11
N SER A 117 7.44 -3.98 -1.53
CA SER A 117 6.60 -5.19 -1.52
C SER A 117 6.04 -5.52 -2.91
N TYR A 118 5.64 -4.53 -3.70
CA TYR A 118 5.25 -4.73 -5.09
C TYR A 118 6.41 -5.26 -5.94
N GLU A 119 7.61 -4.70 -5.80
CA GLU A 119 8.81 -5.19 -6.47
C GLU A 119 9.15 -6.63 -6.07
N THR A 120 8.96 -6.97 -4.79
CA THR A 120 9.15 -8.33 -4.29
C THR A 120 8.14 -9.29 -4.90
N ALA A 121 6.86 -8.93 -4.92
CA ALA A 121 5.82 -9.72 -5.60
C ALA A 121 6.17 -9.93 -7.09
N LEU A 122 6.59 -8.88 -7.80
CA LEU A 122 6.93 -8.95 -9.23
C LEU A 122 8.15 -9.82 -9.55
N LYS A 123 9.00 -10.15 -8.57
CA LYS A 123 10.10 -11.11 -8.74
C LYS A 123 9.63 -12.55 -8.80
N SER A 124 8.42 -12.86 -8.32
CA SER A 124 7.85 -14.20 -8.41
C SER A 124 7.71 -14.63 -9.87
N THR A 125 8.33 -15.76 -10.23
CA THR A 125 8.23 -16.35 -11.57
C THR A 125 6.90 -17.07 -11.78
N GLU A 126 6.13 -17.26 -10.71
CA GLU A 126 4.89 -18.04 -10.70
C GLU A 126 3.64 -17.17 -10.90
N LEU A 127 3.78 -15.84 -10.86
CA LEU A 127 2.70 -14.90 -11.12
C LEU A 127 2.14 -15.06 -12.54
N PRO A 128 0.82 -15.31 -12.69
CA PRO A 128 0.13 -15.23 -13.98
C PRO A 128 0.34 -13.89 -14.69
N VAL A 129 0.26 -13.87 -16.02
CA VAL A 129 0.55 -12.68 -16.84
C VAL A 129 -0.38 -11.51 -16.52
N ASP A 130 -1.66 -11.80 -16.37
CA ASP A 130 -2.70 -10.88 -15.95
C ASP A 130 -2.47 -10.38 -14.51
N ALA A 131 -2.05 -11.26 -13.59
CA ALA A 131 -1.69 -10.87 -12.22
C ALA A 131 -0.55 -9.88 -12.20
N ARG A 132 0.51 -10.19 -12.96
CA ARG A 132 1.68 -9.33 -13.15
C ARG A 132 1.28 -7.97 -13.72
N SER A 133 0.38 -7.94 -14.70
CA SER A 133 -0.12 -6.69 -15.31
C SER A 133 -0.81 -5.78 -14.29
N VAL A 134 -1.70 -6.35 -13.45
CA VAL A 134 -2.39 -5.60 -12.38
C VAL A 134 -1.38 -5.04 -11.37
N ILE A 135 -0.45 -5.87 -10.89
CA ILE A 135 0.57 -5.49 -9.91
C ILE A 135 1.50 -4.40 -10.48
N GLN A 136 1.94 -4.51 -11.74
CA GLN A 136 2.78 -3.50 -12.39
C GLN A 136 2.06 -2.16 -12.55
N LYS A 137 0.79 -2.18 -12.93
CA LYS A 137 -0.04 -0.96 -13.05
C LYS A 137 -0.14 -0.25 -11.71
N GLN A 138 -0.55 -0.97 -10.67
CA GLN A 138 -0.66 -0.42 -9.32
C GLN A 138 0.69 0.12 -8.82
N HIS A 139 1.78 -0.63 -8.98
CA HIS A 139 3.14 -0.16 -8.66
C HIS A 139 3.46 1.19 -9.32
N GLY A 140 3.16 1.37 -10.60
CA GLY A 140 3.39 2.64 -11.31
C GLY A 140 2.55 3.80 -10.76
N GLU A 141 1.31 3.54 -10.37
CA GLU A 141 0.43 4.53 -9.74
C GLU A 141 0.94 4.91 -8.34
N ILE A 142 1.43 3.95 -7.55
CA ILE A 142 2.05 4.19 -6.24
C ILE A 142 3.32 5.04 -6.39
N LEU A 143 4.17 4.73 -7.35
CA LEU A 143 5.39 5.50 -7.60
C LEU A 143 5.05 6.95 -7.97
N SER A 144 4.00 7.14 -8.76
CA SER A 144 3.51 8.48 -9.13
C SER A 144 3.00 9.24 -7.91
N ALA A 145 2.26 8.58 -7.02
CA ALA A 145 1.81 9.16 -5.76
C ALA A 145 2.98 9.57 -4.86
N LYS A 146 3.96 8.68 -4.66
CA LYS A 146 5.18 8.96 -3.89
C LYS A 146 5.93 10.18 -4.45
N ASN A 147 6.14 10.23 -5.77
CA ASN A 147 6.84 11.35 -6.42
C ASN A 147 6.10 12.68 -6.25
N TRP A 148 4.76 12.66 -6.25
CA TRP A 148 3.96 13.84 -5.95
C TRP A 148 4.16 14.29 -4.50
N ILE A 149 4.12 13.36 -3.53
CA ILE A 149 4.37 13.64 -2.11
C ILE A 149 5.76 14.26 -1.90
N THR A 150 6.80 13.68 -2.51
CA THR A 150 8.17 14.20 -2.43
C THR A 150 8.25 15.66 -2.91
N GLN A 151 7.55 16.00 -3.99
CA GLN A 151 7.50 17.38 -4.51
C GLN A 151 6.78 18.32 -3.53
N GLN A 152 5.63 17.91 -2.97
CA GLN A 152 4.87 18.74 -2.03
C GLN A 152 5.66 19.04 -0.75
N LYS A 153 6.41 18.06 -0.23
CA LYS A 153 7.25 18.22 0.96
C LYS A 153 8.38 19.25 0.74
N GLY A 154 8.93 19.34 -0.47
CA GLY A 154 9.98 20.31 -0.80
C GLY A 154 9.48 21.75 -0.98
N THR A 155 8.17 21.94 -1.11
CA THR A 155 7.54 23.25 -1.35
C THR A 155 6.92 23.89 -0.09
N ARG A 156 7.00 23.21 1.06
CA ARG A 156 6.35 23.61 2.32
C ARG A 156 7.35 23.78 3.45
#